data_AF-A0A850NMQ5-F1
#
_entry.id   AF-A0A850NMQ5-F1
#
_cell.length_a   1.000
_cell.length_b   1.000
_cell.length_c   1.000
_cell.angle_alpha   90.00
_cell.angle_beta   90.00
_cell.angle_gamma   90.00
#
_symmetry.space_group_name_H-M   'P 1'
#
loop_
_entity.id
_entity.type
_entity.pdbx_description
1 polymer ?
#
loop_
_entity_poly.entity_id
_entity_poly.type
_entity_poly.pdbx_seq_one_letter_code
_entity_poly.pdbx_strand_id
1 'polypeptide(L)'
;MLPQDVSPSISAVQSLLEGPDDGQPALAALIENLDPAEVRQAWLRSDPVARGRFIDLVREYSRTRIQRFGSYTADLLSQQIQMFGWSIGEKTYGRPLILEPSLGRLTIGRYCSLADPSIILGNHTVRTPSTYPFMTLWFDWPGTAVGGIDHVARDVVIGNDVWIGHQAIILPGARIGDGCVIGAGTIVSGTIPPYSICVGNPGRVRSTRFAPEVVEFLLKVRWWDWPDALVDRFIPLLIGADMHPFIEAVLKDAEVLGLYGLAPEPS
;
A
#
# COMPACT_ATOMS: atom_id res chain seq x y z
N MET A 1 6.62 4.65 -41.25
CA MET A 1 6.00 5.79 -40.56
C MET A 1 4.86 5.22 -39.74
N LEU A 2 5.10 5.01 -38.44
CA LEU A 2 4.02 4.65 -37.52
C LEU A 2 3.18 5.91 -37.28
N PRO A 3 1.84 5.84 -37.23
CA PRO A 3 1.02 7.03 -37.01
C PRO A 3 1.36 7.69 -35.68
N GLN A 4 1.42 9.02 -35.68
CA GLN A 4 1.63 9.83 -34.48
C GLN A 4 0.45 9.72 -33.51
N ASP A 5 0.79 9.79 -32.22
CA ASP A 5 -0.05 10.02 -31.04
C ASP A 5 -1.53 10.31 -31.30
N VAL A 6 -2.37 9.33 -30.97
CA VAL A 6 -3.73 9.59 -30.54
C VAL A 6 -3.88 8.92 -29.18
N SER A 7 -3.61 9.65 -28.10
CA SER A 7 -4.08 9.25 -26.77
C SER A 7 -5.58 8.97 -26.87
N PRO A 8 -6.06 7.78 -26.52
CA PRO A 8 -7.48 7.46 -26.63
C PRO A 8 -8.27 8.44 -25.75
N SER A 9 -9.27 9.11 -26.31
CA SER A 9 -10.08 10.10 -25.58
C SER A 9 -10.82 9.44 -24.42
N ILE A 10 -11.18 10.24 -23.39
CA ILE A 10 -12.05 9.82 -22.27
C ILE A 10 -13.29 9.04 -22.76
N SER A 11 -13.85 9.40 -23.92
CA SER A 11 -15.00 8.71 -24.51
C SER A 11 -14.69 7.27 -24.98
N ALA A 12 -13.47 6.99 -25.44
CA ALA A 12 -13.05 5.64 -25.83
C ALA A 12 -12.92 4.74 -24.60
N VAL A 13 -12.37 5.28 -23.50
CA VAL A 13 -12.28 4.58 -22.21
C VAL A 13 -13.68 4.28 -21.67
N GLN A 14 -14.58 5.26 -21.67
CA GLN A 14 -15.98 5.08 -21.22
C GLN A 14 -16.72 4.05 -22.07
N SER A 15 -16.61 4.13 -23.40
CA SER A 15 -17.29 3.18 -24.29
C SER A 15 -16.78 1.74 -24.12
N LEU A 16 -15.52 1.53 -23.75
CA LEU A 16 -14.97 0.22 -23.44
C LEU A 16 -15.37 -0.27 -22.04
N LEU A 17 -15.45 0.63 -21.05
CA LEU A 17 -15.95 0.32 -19.71
C LEU A 17 -17.44 -0.10 -19.71
N GLU A 18 -18.22 0.50 -20.60
CA GLU A 18 -19.66 0.28 -20.74
C GLU A 18 -20.03 -0.81 -21.78
N GLY A 19 -19.04 -1.36 -22.49
CA GLY A 19 -19.20 -2.37 -23.54
C GLY A 19 -19.27 -3.84 -23.07
N PRO A 20 -19.44 -4.81 -24.00
CA PRO A 20 -19.45 -6.25 -23.72
C PRO A 20 -18.06 -6.84 -23.35
N ASP A 21 -18.06 -8.02 -22.68
CA ASP A 21 -16.88 -8.65 -22.05
C ASP A 21 -15.80 -9.16 -23.02
N ASP A 22 -16.05 -9.18 -24.32
CA ASP A 22 -15.10 -9.63 -25.36
C ASP A 22 -13.98 -8.62 -25.66
N GLY A 23 -14.02 -7.42 -25.07
CA GLY A 23 -13.03 -6.35 -25.23
C GLY A 23 -11.82 -6.37 -24.27
N GLN A 24 -11.71 -7.34 -23.36
CA GLN A 24 -10.67 -7.34 -22.31
C GLN A 24 -9.21 -7.23 -22.80
N PRO A 25 -8.78 -7.89 -23.90
CA PRO A 25 -7.42 -7.73 -24.44
C PRO A 25 -7.16 -6.32 -25.00
N ALA A 26 -8.17 -5.68 -25.57
CA ALA A 26 -8.08 -4.31 -26.08
C ALA A 26 -8.06 -3.28 -24.95
N LEU A 27 -8.78 -3.53 -23.86
CA LEU A 27 -8.81 -2.66 -22.68
C LEU A 27 -7.49 -2.75 -21.87
N ALA A 28 -6.88 -3.93 -21.78
CA ALA A 28 -5.55 -4.10 -21.18
C ALA A 28 -4.46 -3.32 -21.95
N ALA A 29 -4.48 -3.38 -23.29
CA ALA A 29 -3.60 -2.56 -24.13
C ALA A 29 -3.93 -1.06 -24.06
N LEU A 30 -5.18 -0.68 -23.77
CA LEU A 30 -5.57 0.72 -23.54
C LEU A 30 -4.99 1.24 -22.21
N ILE A 31 -5.06 0.47 -21.11
CA ILE A 31 -4.53 0.89 -19.79
C ILE A 31 -3.03 1.18 -19.87
N GLU A 32 -2.27 0.45 -20.70
CA GLU A 32 -0.84 0.70 -20.89
C GLU A 32 -0.53 2.04 -21.58
N ASN A 33 -1.47 2.59 -22.37
CA ASN A 33 -1.23 3.71 -23.29
C ASN A 33 -2.07 4.97 -22.99
N LEU A 34 -2.88 4.95 -21.92
CA LEU A 34 -3.70 6.07 -21.50
C LEU A 34 -3.03 6.91 -20.42
N ASP A 35 -3.33 8.21 -20.38
CA ASP A 35 -2.98 9.05 -19.23
C ASP A 35 -3.75 8.53 -17.98
N PRO A 36 -3.05 8.13 -16.92
CA PRO A 36 -3.68 7.61 -15.71
C PRO A 36 -4.64 8.59 -15.02
N ALA A 37 -4.41 9.90 -15.17
CA ALA A 37 -5.32 10.92 -14.65
C ALA A 37 -6.66 10.90 -15.40
N GLU A 38 -6.63 10.72 -16.73
CA GLU A 38 -7.83 10.63 -17.56
C GLU A 38 -8.60 9.33 -17.29
N VAL A 39 -7.89 8.21 -17.15
CA VAL A 39 -8.46 6.90 -16.75
C VAL A 39 -9.18 7.02 -15.42
N ARG A 40 -8.54 7.65 -14.43
CA ARG A 40 -9.13 7.87 -13.11
C ARG A 40 -10.37 8.76 -13.19
N GLN A 41 -10.34 9.83 -13.98
CA GLN A 41 -11.49 10.71 -14.18
C GLN A 41 -12.64 10.00 -14.88
N ALA A 42 -12.36 9.17 -15.89
CA ALA A 42 -13.37 8.35 -16.56
C ALA A 42 -14.00 7.36 -15.57
N TRP A 43 -13.18 6.62 -14.83
CA TRP A 43 -13.64 5.68 -13.80
C TRP A 43 -14.52 6.35 -12.72
N LEU A 44 -14.13 7.53 -12.23
CA LEU A 44 -14.91 8.31 -11.26
C LEU A 44 -16.25 8.84 -11.81
N ARG A 45 -16.42 8.90 -13.13
CA ARG A 45 -17.66 9.35 -13.78
C ARG A 45 -18.54 8.19 -14.25
N SER A 46 -17.97 7.01 -14.42
CA SER A 46 -18.70 5.79 -14.76
C SER A 46 -19.64 5.35 -13.64
N ASP A 47 -20.68 4.61 -14.01
CA ASP A 47 -21.58 3.96 -13.07
C ASP A 47 -20.84 2.86 -12.24
N PRO A 48 -21.43 2.38 -11.13
CA PRO A 48 -20.81 1.37 -10.29
C PRO A 48 -20.43 0.06 -11.00
N VAL A 49 -21.12 -0.28 -12.10
CA VAL A 49 -20.94 -1.50 -12.89
C VAL A 49 -19.62 -1.44 -13.65
N ALA A 50 -19.47 -0.38 -14.43
CA ALA A 50 -18.28 -0.08 -15.20
C ALA A 50 -17.05 0.02 -14.28
N ARG A 51 -17.23 0.57 -13.07
CA ARG A 51 -16.17 0.59 -12.06
C ARG A 51 -15.75 -0.80 -11.58
N GLY A 52 -16.71 -1.70 -11.37
CA GLY A 52 -16.45 -3.09 -10.94
C GLY A 52 -15.64 -3.86 -11.97
N ARG A 53 -16.07 -3.84 -13.24
CA ARG A 53 -15.37 -4.50 -14.37
C ARG A 53 -13.93 -4.00 -14.52
N PHE A 54 -13.72 -2.70 -14.36
CA PHE A 54 -12.39 -2.11 -14.45
C PHE A 54 -11.44 -2.59 -13.36
N ILE A 55 -11.95 -2.76 -12.13
CA ILE A 55 -11.17 -3.28 -11.00
C ILE A 55 -10.71 -4.71 -11.28
N ASP A 56 -11.60 -5.55 -11.82
CA ASP A 56 -11.28 -6.95 -12.12
C ASP A 56 -10.21 -7.08 -13.21
N LEU A 57 -10.30 -6.25 -14.26
CA LEU A 57 -9.27 -6.20 -15.30
C LEU A 57 -7.90 -5.79 -14.75
N VAL A 58 -7.85 -4.76 -13.90
CA VAL A 58 -6.59 -4.27 -13.31
C VAL A 58 -5.98 -5.32 -12.38
N ARG A 59 -6.81 -6.09 -11.66
CA ARG A 59 -6.37 -7.24 -10.85
C ARG A 59 -5.77 -8.33 -11.72
N GLU A 60 -6.42 -8.69 -12.83
CA GLU A 60 -5.95 -9.71 -13.76
C GLU A 60 -4.65 -9.30 -14.46
N TYR A 61 -4.58 -8.07 -14.98
CA TYR A 61 -3.39 -7.52 -15.61
C TYR A 61 -2.19 -7.46 -14.63
N SER A 62 -2.44 -7.03 -13.39
CA SER A 62 -1.40 -7.04 -12.35
C SER A 62 -0.87 -8.47 -12.11
N ARG A 63 -1.70 -9.51 -12.21
CA ARG A 63 -1.29 -10.93 -12.03
C ARG A 63 -0.36 -11.44 -13.12
N THR A 64 -0.57 -11.07 -14.38
CA THR A 64 0.09 -11.69 -15.54
C THR A 64 1.49 -11.13 -15.87
N ARG A 65 1.85 -9.91 -15.44
CA ARG A 65 3.08 -9.23 -15.89
C ARG A 65 4.37 -9.43 -15.08
N ILE A 66 4.39 -10.24 -14.03
CA ILE A 66 5.51 -10.18 -13.06
C ILE A 66 6.49 -11.34 -13.24
N GLN A 67 7.61 -11.05 -13.92
CA GLN A 67 8.84 -11.82 -13.83
C GLN A 67 9.69 -11.35 -12.62
N ARG A 68 10.27 -12.35 -11.95
CA ARG A 68 11.41 -12.43 -10.99
C ARG A 68 12.10 -11.14 -10.50
N PHE A 69 12.41 -11.13 -9.19
CA PHE A 69 13.41 -10.31 -8.46
C PHE A 69 13.93 -9.06 -9.19
N GLY A 70 13.51 -7.87 -8.74
CA GLY A 70 14.09 -6.60 -9.23
C GLY A 70 13.17 -5.38 -9.18
N SER A 71 11.87 -5.55 -8.91
CA SER A 71 10.90 -4.44 -8.89
C SER A 71 10.42 -4.11 -7.47
N TYR A 72 10.27 -2.82 -7.17
CA TYR A 72 9.69 -2.35 -5.93
C TYR A 72 8.16 -2.46 -5.96
N THR A 73 7.53 -2.52 -4.79
CA THR A 73 6.07 -2.65 -4.67
C THR A 73 5.33 -1.53 -5.40
N ALA A 74 5.89 -0.32 -5.43
CA ALA A 74 5.34 0.80 -6.18
C ALA A 74 5.28 0.53 -7.70
N ASP A 75 6.29 -0.14 -8.27
CA ASP A 75 6.29 -0.50 -9.69
C ASP A 75 5.22 -1.55 -9.99
N LEU A 76 5.14 -2.58 -9.12
CA LEU A 76 4.21 -3.69 -9.23
C LEU A 76 2.74 -3.24 -9.12
N LEU A 77 2.48 -2.18 -8.34
CA LEU A 77 1.15 -1.64 -8.08
C LEU A 77 0.91 -0.30 -8.80
N SER A 78 1.77 0.11 -9.72
CA SER A 78 1.75 1.44 -10.36
C SER A 78 0.38 1.84 -10.91
N GLN A 79 -0.29 0.94 -11.64
CA GLN A 79 -1.66 1.18 -12.14
C GLN A 79 -2.67 1.35 -11.01
N GLN A 80 -2.62 0.48 -9.99
CA GLN A 80 -3.54 0.55 -8.85
C GLN A 80 -3.31 1.83 -8.03
N ILE A 81 -2.05 2.24 -7.84
CA ILE A 81 -1.66 3.49 -7.20
C ILE A 81 -2.28 4.68 -7.95
N GLN A 82 -2.14 4.72 -9.27
CA GLN A 82 -2.69 5.78 -10.09
C GLN A 82 -4.22 5.84 -10.02
N MET A 83 -4.89 4.68 -10.10
CA MET A 83 -6.34 4.60 -10.05
C MET A 83 -6.91 4.99 -8.69
N PHE A 84 -6.41 4.38 -7.61
CA PHE A 84 -6.99 4.48 -6.28
C PHE A 84 -6.35 5.59 -5.44
N GLY A 85 -5.29 6.23 -5.94
CA GLY A 85 -4.60 7.32 -5.23
C GLY A 85 -3.88 6.83 -3.97
N TRP A 86 -3.32 5.62 -4.00
CA TRP A 86 -2.52 5.08 -2.91
C TRP A 86 -1.14 5.72 -2.85
N SER A 87 -0.45 5.56 -1.71
CA SER A 87 0.93 6.02 -1.54
C SER A 87 1.80 4.86 -1.10
N ILE A 88 2.77 4.46 -1.93
CA ILE A 88 3.72 3.39 -1.62
C ILE A 88 5.13 3.99 -1.66
N GLY A 89 5.84 3.91 -0.54
CA GLY A 89 7.18 4.47 -0.39
C GLY A 89 8.23 3.73 -1.22
N GLU A 90 9.26 4.48 -1.59
CA GLU A 90 10.43 3.95 -2.30
C GLU A 90 11.12 2.82 -1.52
N LYS A 91 11.80 1.95 -2.26
CA LYS A 91 12.58 0.81 -1.74
C LYS A 91 11.77 -0.25 -0.99
N THR A 92 10.46 -0.06 -0.80
CA THR A 92 9.54 -1.10 -0.35
C THR A 92 9.39 -2.16 -1.42
N TYR A 93 9.55 -3.43 -1.05
CA TYR A 93 9.48 -4.55 -1.99
C TYR A 93 8.54 -5.65 -1.49
N GLY A 94 8.16 -6.52 -2.44
CA GLY A 94 7.21 -7.61 -2.21
C GLY A 94 5.83 -7.32 -2.80
N ARG A 95 4.97 -8.34 -2.79
CA ARG A 95 3.75 -8.35 -3.58
C ARG A 95 2.52 -8.60 -2.71
N PRO A 96 2.01 -7.57 -2.00
CA PRO A 96 0.79 -7.74 -1.22
C PRO A 96 -0.41 -7.99 -2.13
N LEU A 97 -1.33 -8.84 -1.69
CA LEU A 97 -2.66 -8.97 -2.27
C LEU A 97 -3.56 -7.89 -1.67
N ILE A 98 -4.08 -6.98 -2.51
CA ILE A 98 -5.01 -5.94 -2.06
C ILE A 98 -6.45 -6.36 -2.31
N LEU A 99 -7.25 -6.42 -1.26
CA LEU A 99 -8.68 -6.72 -1.27
C LEU A 99 -9.49 -5.45 -1.05
N GLU A 100 -10.64 -5.36 -1.73
CA GLU A 100 -11.49 -4.17 -1.75
C GLU A 100 -10.76 -2.86 -2.13
N PRO A 101 -9.98 -2.83 -3.23
CA PRO A 101 -9.02 -1.76 -3.50
C PRO A 101 -9.66 -0.37 -3.72
N SER A 102 -10.93 -0.32 -4.10
CA SER A 102 -11.67 0.92 -4.34
C SER A 102 -12.31 1.52 -3.08
N LEU A 103 -12.36 0.79 -1.97
CA LEU A 103 -13.12 1.20 -0.78
C LEU A 103 -12.31 2.15 0.12
N GLY A 104 -11.06 1.83 0.43
CA GLY A 104 -10.22 2.62 1.34
C GLY A 104 -8.92 3.11 0.69
N ARG A 105 -8.24 4.05 1.36
CA ARG A 105 -6.89 4.46 0.97
C ARG A 105 -5.85 3.52 1.58
N LEU A 106 -4.80 3.26 0.82
CA LEU A 106 -3.63 2.53 1.28
C LEU A 106 -2.41 3.45 1.31
N THR A 107 -1.73 3.47 2.45
CA THR A 107 -0.40 4.08 2.61
C THR A 107 0.57 3.03 3.12
N ILE A 108 1.70 2.85 2.41
CA ILE A 108 2.83 2.03 2.85
C ILE A 108 4.08 2.91 2.79
N GLY A 109 4.86 2.95 3.87
CA GLY A 109 6.10 3.70 3.93
C GLY A 109 7.22 3.12 3.08
N ARG A 110 8.42 3.64 3.28
CA ARG A 110 9.65 3.27 2.58
C ARG A 110 10.32 2.07 3.24
N TYR A 111 11.16 1.37 2.47
CA TYR A 111 12.01 0.26 2.95
C TYR A 111 11.26 -0.88 3.66
N CYS A 112 10.01 -1.16 3.29
CA CYS A 112 9.25 -2.28 3.85
C CYS A 112 9.53 -3.59 3.11
N SER A 113 9.44 -4.69 3.85
CA SER A 113 9.63 -6.06 3.35
C SER A 113 8.30 -6.82 3.44
N LEU A 114 7.65 -7.07 2.30
CA LEU A 114 6.30 -7.63 2.23
C LEU A 114 6.30 -9.06 1.67
N ALA A 115 6.23 -10.07 2.53
CA ALA A 115 6.28 -11.47 2.11
C ALA A 115 4.92 -12.02 1.63
N ASP A 116 4.30 -11.40 0.63
CA ASP A 116 2.95 -11.75 0.12
C ASP A 116 1.82 -11.69 1.18
N PRO A 117 1.67 -10.59 1.94
CA PRO A 117 0.54 -10.43 2.86
C PRO A 117 -0.76 -10.09 2.10
N SER A 118 -1.90 -10.27 2.76
CA SER A 118 -3.18 -9.73 2.30
C SER A 118 -3.48 -8.42 3.05
N ILE A 119 -3.89 -7.39 2.31
CA ILE A 119 -4.30 -6.09 2.86
C ILE A 119 -5.74 -5.83 2.43
N ILE A 120 -6.63 -5.60 3.39
CA ILE A 120 -8.06 -5.42 3.16
C ILE A 120 -8.43 -3.96 3.46
N LEU A 121 -9.06 -3.28 2.50
CA LEU A 121 -9.41 -1.84 2.64
C LEU A 121 -10.90 -1.57 2.93
N GLY A 122 -11.74 -2.61 2.90
CA GLY A 122 -13.13 -2.54 3.30
C GLY A 122 -13.74 -3.92 3.53
N ASN A 123 -14.94 -3.95 4.12
CA ASN A 123 -15.70 -5.18 4.40
C ASN A 123 -17.19 -4.91 4.22
N HIS A 124 -18.00 -5.96 4.11
CA HIS A 124 -19.45 -5.81 4.20
C HIS A 124 -19.85 -5.15 5.53
N THR A 125 -20.84 -4.26 5.48
CA THR A 125 -21.40 -3.69 6.69
C THR A 125 -22.22 -4.75 7.42
N VAL A 126 -22.05 -4.83 8.74
CA VAL A 126 -22.85 -5.69 9.63
C VAL A 126 -23.92 -4.88 10.38
N ARG A 127 -24.14 -3.63 9.97
CA ARG A 127 -25.08 -2.69 10.62
C ARG A 127 -26.43 -2.59 9.88
N THR A 128 -26.61 -3.37 8.82
CA THR A 128 -27.84 -3.48 8.05
C THR A 128 -28.46 -4.87 8.24
N PRO A 129 -29.75 -5.06 7.91
CA PRO A 129 -30.42 -6.36 8.05
C PRO A 129 -29.78 -7.51 7.24
N SER A 130 -28.99 -7.21 6.20
CA SER A 130 -28.27 -8.18 5.39
C SER A 130 -26.82 -7.74 5.20
N THR A 131 -25.91 -8.71 5.21
CA THR A 131 -24.49 -8.53 4.83
C THR A 131 -24.23 -8.87 3.36
N TYR A 132 -25.27 -9.21 2.59
CA TYR A 132 -25.14 -9.54 1.18
C TYR A 132 -24.83 -8.28 0.36
N PRO A 133 -23.87 -8.34 -0.58
CA PRO A 133 -23.43 -7.17 -1.33
C PRO A 133 -24.35 -6.86 -2.52
N PHE A 134 -25.55 -6.36 -2.21
CA PHE A 134 -26.51 -6.00 -3.25
C PHE A 134 -25.95 -4.95 -4.22
N MET A 135 -25.13 -3.99 -3.76
CA MET A 135 -24.52 -2.97 -4.62
C MET A 135 -23.47 -3.56 -5.55
N THR A 136 -22.68 -4.52 -5.08
CA THR A 136 -21.67 -5.19 -5.93
C THR A 136 -22.34 -6.12 -6.95
N LEU A 137 -23.41 -6.82 -6.56
CA LEU A 137 -24.13 -7.79 -7.38
C LEU A 137 -25.43 -7.21 -7.97
N TRP A 138 -25.44 -5.90 -8.21
CA TRP A 138 -26.62 -5.11 -8.59
C TRP A 138 -27.40 -5.67 -9.80
N PHE A 139 -26.74 -6.41 -10.70
CA PHE A 139 -27.34 -6.98 -11.93
C PHE A 139 -28.49 -7.94 -11.63
N ASP A 140 -28.41 -8.69 -10.52
CA ASP A 140 -29.47 -9.59 -10.04
C ASP A 140 -30.55 -8.82 -9.25
N TRP A 141 -30.27 -7.58 -8.84
CA TRP A 141 -31.05 -6.85 -7.85
C TRP A 141 -31.39 -5.43 -8.31
N PRO A 142 -32.33 -5.22 -9.24
CA PRO A 142 -32.67 -3.88 -9.77
C PRO A 142 -33.09 -2.85 -8.71
N GLY A 143 -33.60 -3.32 -7.55
CA GLY A 143 -33.95 -2.47 -6.41
C GLY A 143 -32.77 -1.73 -5.78
N THR A 144 -31.53 -2.06 -6.15
CA THR A 144 -30.29 -1.41 -5.71
C THR A 144 -30.11 0.01 -6.24
N ALA A 145 -30.77 0.37 -7.34
CA ALA A 145 -30.69 1.72 -7.92
C ALA A 145 -31.16 2.83 -6.96
N VAL A 146 -31.92 2.49 -5.92
CA VAL A 146 -32.39 3.45 -4.90
C VAL A 146 -31.31 3.81 -3.86
N GLY A 147 -30.14 3.18 -3.94
CA GLY A 147 -29.01 3.41 -3.04
C GLY A 147 -29.03 2.56 -1.77
N GLY A 148 -27.99 2.72 -0.95
CA GLY A 148 -27.79 1.95 0.28
C GLY A 148 -26.33 1.94 0.71
N ILE A 149 -26.05 1.27 1.83
CA ILE A 149 -24.68 0.98 2.28
C ILE A 149 -24.63 -0.52 2.56
N ASP A 150 -23.82 -1.25 1.81
CA ASP A 150 -23.55 -2.68 2.03
C ASP A 150 -22.06 -2.96 2.34
N HIS A 151 -21.19 -1.94 2.24
CA HIS A 151 -19.78 -2.01 2.61
C HIS A 151 -19.35 -0.86 3.53
N VAL A 152 -18.28 -1.09 4.29
CA VAL A 152 -17.58 -0.10 5.11
C VAL A 152 -16.12 -0.07 4.71
N ALA A 153 -15.66 1.11 4.32
CA ALA A 153 -14.26 1.40 4.02
C ALA A 153 -13.49 1.82 5.27
N ARG A 154 -12.23 1.40 5.40
CA ARG A 154 -11.28 1.98 6.36
C ARG A 154 -9.87 1.94 5.83
N ASP A 155 -9.22 3.10 5.83
CA ASP A 155 -7.85 3.26 5.37
C ASP A 155 -6.87 2.39 6.16
N VAL A 156 -5.86 1.88 5.47
CA VAL A 156 -4.74 1.15 6.07
C VAL A 156 -3.48 1.99 5.91
N VAL A 157 -2.75 2.14 7.03
CA VAL A 157 -1.48 2.85 7.07
C VAL A 157 -0.41 1.92 7.61
N ILE A 158 0.65 1.73 6.84
CA ILE A 158 1.85 0.99 7.20
C ILE A 158 3.01 1.99 7.17
N GLY A 159 3.77 2.08 8.25
CA GLY A 159 4.94 2.96 8.37
C GLY A 159 6.11 2.52 7.48
N ASN A 160 7.28 3.04 7.81
CA ASN A 160 8.57 2.76 7.16
C ASN A 160 9.29 1.60 7.87
N ASP A 161 10.21 0.92 7.20
CA ASP A 161 10.98 -0.20 7.78
C ASP A 161 10.10 -1.30 8.41
N VAL A 162 8.91 -1.54 7.85
CA VAL A 162 8.00 -2.57 8.36
C VAL A 162 8.29 -3.89 7.67
N TRP A 163 8.51 -4.94 8.46
CA TRP A 163 8.57 -6.31 7.96
C TRP A 163 7.22 -7.00 8.19
N ILE A 164 6.58 -7.44 7.10
CA ILE A 164 5.34 -8.20 7.14
C ILE A 164 5.60 -9.62 6.64
N GLY A 165 5.47 -10.59 7.56
CA GLY A 165 5.66 -12.00 7.32
C GLY A 165 4.59 -12.63 6.44
N HIS A 166 4.91 -13.83 5.94
CA HIS A 166 4.09 -14.50 4.94
C HIS A 166 2.66 -14.76 5.39
N GLN A 167 1.69 -14.50 4.51
CA GLN A 167 0.25 -14.70 4.77
C GLN A 167 -0.28 -13.93 5.99
N ALA A 168 0.40 -12.87 6.44
CA ALA A 168 -0.24 -11.93 7.37
C ALA A 168 -1.45 -11.26 6.70
N ILE A 169 -2.49 -11.01 7.49
CA ILE A 169 -3.74 -10.39 7.05
C ILE A 169 -3.88 -9.05 7.78
N ILE A 170 -3.84 -7.95 7.02
CA ILE A 170 -3.99 -6.59 7.54
C ILE A 170 -5.44 -6.15 7.31
N LEU A 171 -6.20 -6.00 8.40
CA LEU A 171 -7.63 -5.67 8.35
C LEU A 171 -7.88 -4.18 8.14
N PRO A 172 -9.09 -3.79 7.65
CA PRO A 172 -9.41 -2.38 7.40
C PRO A 172 -9.26 -1.52 8.65
N GLY A 173 -8.61 -0.35 8.52
CA GLY A 173 -8.37 0.57 9.63
C GLY A 173 -7.10 0.29 10.42
N ALA A 174 -6.30 -0.70 10.02
CA ALA A 174 -5.03 -0.98 10.68
C ALA A 174 -4.02 0.18 10.49
N ARG A 175 -3.32 0.54 11.57
CA ARG A 175 -2.25 1.53 11.59
C ARG A 175 -0.99 0.89 12.19
N ILE A 176 0.00 0.58 11.36
CA ILE A 176 1.23 -0.11 11.77
C ILE A 176 2.36 0.92 11.80
N GLY A 177 2.95 1.12 12.99
CA GLY A 177 4.04 2.09 13.17
C GLY A 177 5.34 1.70 12.47
N ASP A 178 6.24 2.67 12.36
CA ASP A 178 7.57 2.47 11.76
C ASP A 178 8.35 1.35 12.45
N GLY A 179 9.14 0.58 11.72
CA GLY A 179 10.01 -0.45 12.27
C GLY A 179 9.28 -1.69 12.79
N CYS A 180 7.97 -1.84 12.62
CA CYS A 180 7.24 -2.99 13.15
C CYS A 180 7.63 -4.31 12.47
N VAL A 181 7.53 -5.42 13.21
CA VAL A 181 7.56 -6.78 12.67
C VAL A 181 6.20 -7.41 12.87
N ILE A 182 5.57 -7.82 11.76
CA ILE A 182 4.32 -8.58 11.75
C ILE A 182 4.68 -10.02 11.40
N GLY A 183 4.46 -10.96 12.34
CA GLY A 183 4.79 -12.36 12.10
C GLY A 183 3.93 -12.99 11.00
N ALA A 184 4.42 -14.10 10.43
CA ALA A 184 3.66 -14.87 9.44
C ALA A 184 2.29 -15.32 9.98
N GLY A 185 1.26 -15.31 9.12
CA GLY A 185 -0.11 -15.70 9.47
C GLY A 185 -0.82 -14.78 10.47
N THR A 186 -0.24 -13.64 10.82
CA THR A 186 -0.81 -12.74 11.84
C THR A 186 -2.01 -11.97 11.30
N ILE A 187 -3.10 -11.87 12.07
CA ILE A 187 -4.26 -11.04 11.73
C ILE A 187 -4.19 -9.72 12.49
N VAL A 188 -3.84 -8.64 11.80
CA VAL A 188 -3.64 -7.32 12.39
C VAL A 188 -4.91 -6.48 12.27
N SER A 189 -5.37 -5.96 13.42
CA SER A 189 -6.40 -4.93 13.48
C SER A 189 -5.98 -3.81 14.44
N GLY A 190 -6.50 -2.61 14.22
CA GLY A 190 -6.21 -1.46 15.09
C GLY A 190 -4.80 -0.90 14.92
N THR A 191 -4.27 -0.28 15.98
CA THR A 191 -2.96 0.40 15.94
C THR A 191 -1.87 -0.45 16.57
N ILE A 192 -0.75 -0.62 15.87
CA ILE A 192 0.46 -1.29 16.36
C ILE A 192 1.54 -0.22 16.57
N PRO A 193 2.06 -0.04 17.80
CA PRO A 193 3.08 0.98 18.09
C PRO A 193 4.39 0.73 17.32
N PRO A 194 5.16 1.78 16.99
CA PRO A 194 6.44 1.64 16.30
C PRO A 194 7.38 0.64 16.97
N TYR A 195 8.20 -0.04 16.16
CA TYR A 195 9.19 -1.04 16.56
C TYR A 195 8.62 -2.24 17.34
N SER A 196 7.30 -2.44 17.32
CA SER A 196 6.66 -3.59 17.96
C SER A 196 6.80 -4.85 17.13
N ILE A 197 6.84 -5.99 17.81
CA ILE A 197 6.72 -7.33 17.24
C ILE A 197 5.29 -7.82 17.54
N CYS A 198 4.47 -7.93 16.50
CA CYS A 198 3.07 -8.35 16.59
C CYS A 198 2.89 -9.73 15.92
N VAL A 199 2.31 -10.69 16.65
CA VAL A 199 2.06 -12.04 16.13
C VAL A 199 0.71 -12.61 16.58
N GLY A 200 0.17 -13.54 15.79
CA GLY A 200 -0.97 -14.38 16.14
C GLY A 200 -2.31 -13.98 15.51
N ASN A 201 -3.36 -14.72 15.88
CA ASN A 201 -4.74 -14.48 15.47
C ASN A 201 -5.66 -14.55 16.72
N PRO A 202 -6.18 -13.43 17.22
CA PRO A 202 -5.93 -12.07 16.73
C PRO A 202 -4.50 -11.61 17.05
N GLY A 203 -3.93 -10.75 16.20
CA GLY A 203 -2.58 -10.22 16.36
C GLY A 203 -2.43 -9.42 17.65
N ARG A 204 -1.35 -9.67 18.39
CA ARG A 204 -1.02 -8.96 19.64
C ARG A 204 0.46 -8.60 19.63
N VAL A 205 0.78 -7.42 20.15
CA VAL A 205 2.16 -7.04 20.46
C VAL A 205 2.69 -7.99 21.52
N ARG A 206 3.81 -8.67 21.22
CA ARG A 206 4.49 -9.58 22.15
C ARG A 206 5.72 -8.96 22.78
N SER A 207 6.41 -8.11 22.05
CA SER A 207 7.62 -7.42 22.48
C SER A 207 7.88 -6.21 21.58
N THR A 208 8.89 -5.42 21.95
CA THR A 208 9.50 -4.40 21.09
C THR A 208 10.84 -4.91 20.57
N ARG A 209 11.28 -4.44 19.40
CA ARG A 209 12.60 -4.76 18.83
C ARG A 209 13.73 -4.23 19.71
N PHE A 210 13.54 -3.08 20.34
CA PHE A 210 14.55 -2.35 21.10
C PHE A 210 13.99 -1.78 22.41
N ALA A 211 14.90 -1.30 23.26
CA ALA A 211 14.56 -0.52 24.44
C ALA A 211 13.86 0.81 24.05
N PRO A 212 12.98 1.37 24.91
CA PRO A 212 12.22 2.59 24.60
C PRO A 212 13.08 3.77 24.15
N GLU A 213 14.25 3.97 24.75
CA GLU A 213 15.16 5.08 24.46
C GLU A 213 15.76 4.94 23.04
N VAL A 214 16.06 3.71 22.62
CA VAL A 214 16.54 3.41 21.26
C VAL A 214 15.42 3.63 20.25
N VAL A 215 14.18 3.24 20.58
CA VAL A 215 13.02 3.50 19.74
C VAL A 215 12.80 5.00 19.56
N GLU A 216 12.85 5.79 20.64
CA GLU A 216 12.72 7.24 20.57
C GLU A 216 13.83 7.87 19.71
N PHE A 217 15.07 7.42 19.89
CA PHE A 217 16.20 7.85 19.06
C PHE A 217 15.94 7.57 17.58
N LEU A 218 15.57 6.34 17.21
CA LEU A 218 15.33 5.98 15.82
C LEU A 218 14.16 6.75 15.18
N LEU A 219 13.10 7.02 15.96
CA LEU A 219 11.97 7.82 15.51
C LEU A 219 12.31 9.30 15.27
N LYS A 220 13.35 9.83 15.95
CA LYS A 220 13.91 11.16 15.67
C LYS A 220 14.84 11.13 14.46
N VAL A 221 15.65 10.08 14.35
CA VAL A 221 16.67 9.92 13.30
C VAL A 221 16.05 9.72 11.92
N ARG A 222 14.96 8.95 11.82
CA ARG A 222 14.18 8.71 10.59
C ARG A 222 15.06 8.40 9.39
N TRP A 223 15.93 7.40 9.53
CA TRP A 223 16.95 7.08 8.52
C TRP A 223 16.37 6.78 7.12
N TRP A 224 15.12 6.35 7.04
CA TRP A 224 14.38 6.14 5.78
C TRP A 224 14.07 7.42 4.99
N ASP A 225 14.25 8.60 5.60
CA ASP A 225 14.12 9.90 4.93
C ASP A 225 15.47 10.44 4.42
N TRP A 226 16.58 9.73 4.70
CA TRP A 226 17.91 10.15 4.27
C TRP A 226 18.12 10.03 2.75
N PRO A 227 19.02 10.84 2.15
CA PRO A 227 19.47 10.61 0.78
C PRO A 227 20.12 9.23 0.61
N ASP A 228 19.90 8.58 -0.53
CA ASP A 228 20.45 7.24 -0.82
C ASP A 228 21.97 7.13 -0.57
N ALA A 229 22.75 8.15 -0.94
CA ALA A 229 24.21 8.15 -0.72
C ALA A 229 24.59 8.10 0.78
N LEU A 230 23.77 8.68 1.64
CA LEU A 230 23.96 8.63 3.09
C LEU A 230 23.54 7.28 3.65
N VAL A 231 22.41 6.72 3.17
CA VAL A 231 22.00 5.35 3.51
C VAL A 231 23.12 4.37 3.15
N ASP A 232 23.65 4.42 1.92
CA ASP A 232 24.74 3.57 1.44
C ASP A 232 25.98 3.64 2.34
N ARG A 233 26.37 4.86 2.76
CA ARG A 233 27.47 5.06 3.71
C ARG A 233 27.21 4.37 5.06
N PHE A 234 25.97 4.40 5.53
CA PHE A 234 25.57 3.84 6.82
C PHE A 234 25.16 2.37 6.76
N ILE A 235 25.06 1.73 5.59
CA ILE A 235 24.67 0.31 5.45
C ILE A 235 25.41 -0.60 6.44
N PRO A 236 26.76 -0.54 6.57
CA PRO A 236 27.48 -1.42 7.51
C PRO A 236 27.03 -1.29 8.97
N LEU A 237 26.52 -0.12 9.35
CA LEU A 237 25.99 0.16 10.69
C LEU A 237 24.51 -0.18 10.79
N LEU A 238 23.72 0.08 9.74
CA LEU A 238 22.28 -0.24 9.68
C LEU A 238 22.02 -1.75 9.73
N ILE A 239 22.93 -2.57 9.18
CA ILE A 239 22.85 -4.04 9.23
C ILE A 239 23.75 -4.66 10.31
N GLY A 240 24.34 -3.82 11.16
CA GLY A 240 25.17 -4.26 12.28
C GLY A 240 24.35 -4.99 13.35
N ALA A 241 24.97 -5.95 14.02
CA ALA A 241 24.33 -6.69 15.12
C ALA A 241 24.19 -5.85 16.41
N ASP A 242 25.00 -4.80 16.55
CA ASP A 242 25.00 -3.89 17.69
C ASP A 242 24.58 -2.49 17.24
N MET A 243 23.68 -1.87 18.00
CA MET A 243 23.15 -0.53 17.74
C MET A 243 24.10 0.58 18.20
N HIS A 244 25.01 0.32 19.14
CA HIS A 244 25.90 1.36 19.70
C HIS A 244 26.76 2.05 18.62
N PRO A 245 27.44 1.33 17.71
CA PRO A 245 28.22 1.98 16.65
C PRO A 245 27.37 2.85 15.72
N PHE A 246 26.12 2.45 15.45
CA PHE A 246 25.18 3.25 14.66
C PHE A 246 24.81 4.55 15.40
N ILE A 247 24.44 4.45 16.68
CA ILE A 247 24.10 5.61 17.50
C ILE A 247 25.29 6.58 17.58
N GLU A 248 26.50 6.09 17.87
CA GLU A 248 27.69 6.92 17.95
C GLU A 248 28.00 7.64 16.63
N ALA A 249 27.87 6.95 15.49
CA ALA A 249 28.11 7.54 14.18
C ALA A 249 27.09 8.63 13.85
N VAL A 250 25.81 8.39 14.13
CA VAL A 250 24.74 9.38 13.92
C VAL A 250 24.93 10.61 14.82
N LEU A 251 25.33 10.43 16.08
CA LEU A 251 25.58 11.55 17.00
C LEU A 251 26.80 12.38 16.58
N LYS A 252 27.85 11.75 16.04
CA LYS A 252 29.02 12.46 15.48
C LYS A 252 28.65 13.28 14.23
N ASP A 253 27.74 12.76 13.42
CA ASP A 253 27.27 13.41 12.18
C ASP A 253 26.01 14.28 12.41
N ALA A 254 25.60 14.54 13.66
CA ALA A 254 24.29 15.14 13.97
C ALA A 254 24.04 16.51 13.29
N GLU A 255 25.07 17.34 13.13
CA GLU A 255 25.00 18.59 12.36
C GLU A 255 24.79 18.34 10.86
N VAL A 256 25.50 17.37 10.28
CA VAL A 256 25.41 16.99 8.85
C VAL A 256 24.03 16.40 8.53
N LEU A 257 23.41 15.75 9.50
CA LEU A 257 22.09 15.12 9.37
C LEU A 257 20.93 16.09 9.60
N GLY A 258 21.21 17.36 9.93
CA GLY A 258 20.17 18.33 10.30
C GLY A 258 19.42 17.95 11.59
N LEU A 259 20.02 17.09 12.41
CA LEU A 259 19.46 16.55 13.66
C LEU A 259 19.92 17.40 14.86
N TYR A 260 19.83 18.73 14.74
CA TYR A 260 20.35 19.70 15.71
C TYR A 260 19.80 19.55 17.15
N GLY A 261 18.76 18.74 17.37
CA GLY A 261 18.19 18.42 18.68
C GLY A 261 18.63 17.08 19.29
N LEU A 262 19.59 16.36 18.69
CA LEU A 262 20.15 15.10 19.20
C LEU A 262 21.60 15.22 19.68
N ALA A 263 22.30 16.31 19.37
CA ALA A 263 23.66 16.54 19.85
C ALA A 263 23.67 16.86 21.36
N PRO A 264 24.67 16.38 22.13
CA PRO A 264 24.84 16.84 23.50
C PRO A 264 25.12 18.35 23.51
N GLU A 265 24.45 19.08 24.42
CA GLU A 265 24.72 20.49 24.68
C GLU A 265 26.23 20.69 24.89
N PRO A 266 26.86 21.70 24.27
CA PRO A 266 28.27 21.96 24.49
C PRO A 266 28.50 22.28 25.97
N SER A 267 29.37 21.49 26.60
CA SER A 267 29.82 21.66 27.99
C SER A 267 30.55 22.98 28.20
#